data_AF-A0A5C9EBT1-F1
#
_entry.id   AF-A0A5C9EBT1-F1
#
_cell.length_a   1.000
_cell.length_b   1.000
_cell.length_c   1.000
_cell.angle_alpha   90.00
_cell.angle_beta   90.00
_cell.angle_gamma   90.00
#
_symmetry.space_group_name_H-M   'P 1'
#
loop_
_entity.id
_entity.type
_entity.pdbx_description
1 polymer ?
#
loop_
_entity_poly.entity_id
_entity_poly.type
_entity_poly.pdbx_seq_one_letter_code
_entity_poly.pdbx_strand_id
1 'polypeptide(L)'
;MRKILNKTSSESCCDSSSELPRIYIFPLTCTSCGTCSEVCPFGLPQKKNDTYEIVNPELCTQCSACMRNCPTNAIIMQEIKGCGCLWDVRKRKKSKSKGASNSCECGSC
;
A
#
# COMPACT_ATOMS: atom_id res chain seq x y z
N MET A 1 21.42 19.57 -13.96
CA MET A 1 20.08 20.14 -14.25
C MET A 1 19.08 19.01 -14.40
N ARG A 2 18.42 18.60 -13.29
CA ARG A 2 17.19 17.82 -13.34
C ARG A 2 16.09 18.79 -12.93
N LYS A 3 15.26 19.16 -13.91
CA LYS A 3 14.11 20.03 -13.70
C LYS A 3 13.10 19.24 -12.86
N ILE A 4 13.04 19.49 -11.56
CA ILE A 4 11.89 19.10 -10.75
C ILE A 4 10.89 20.23 -10.96
N LEU A 5 10.06 20.06 -11.98
CA LEU A 5 8.98 20.98 -12.30
C LEU A 5 7.91 20.88 -11.23
N ASN A 6 7.52 22.05 -10.73
CA ASN A 6 6.31 22.33 -9.99
C ASN A 6 5.13 21.45 -10.41
N LYS A 7 4.44 20.87 -9.42
CA LYS A 7 2.98 20.79 -9.50
C LYS A 7 2.38 21.33 -8.22
N THR A 8 2.00 22.59 -8.30
CA THR A 8 1.08 23.26 -7.38
C THR A 8 -0.32 22.66 -7.51
N SER A 9 -1.08 22.72 -6.41
CA SER A 9 -2.54 22.80 -6.32
C SER A 9 -3.38 21.64 -6.88
N SER A 10 -4.00 20.86 -5.98
CA SER A 10 -5.47 20.86 -5.87
C SER A 10 -5.91 19.99 -4.69
N GLU A 11 -6.65 20.61 -3.77
CA GLU A 11 -7.61 19.91 -2.92
C GLU A 11 -8.53 19.09 -3.81
N SER A 12 -8.25 17.80 -3.90
CA SER A 12 -9.16 16.82 -4.49
C SER A 12 -9.53 15.86 -3.37
N CYS A 13 -10.80 15.48 -3.29
CA CYS A 13 -11.36 14.61 -2.25
C CYS A 13 -10.73 13.20 -2.20
N CYS A 14 -9.62 12.98 -2.91
CA CYS A 14 -8.87 11.76 -3.12
C CYS A 14 -7.36 12.01 -3.10
N ASP A 15 -6.83 12.67 -2.05
CA ASP A 15 -5.40 12.98 -1.98
C ASP A 15 -4.54 11.71 -2.05
N SER A 16 -3.90 11.56 -3.21
CA SER A 16 -3.20 10.35 -3.67
C SER A 16 -1.69 10.46 -3.47
N SER A 17 -1.26 11.10 -2.38
CA SER A 17 0.16 11.31 -2.08
C SER A 17 0.81 10.06 -1.51
N SER A 18 0.93 9.01 -2.33
CA SER A 18 1.72 7.80 -2.04
C SER A 18 3.09 7.89 -2.72
N GLU A 19 3.95 8.78 -2.25
CA GLU A 19 5.35 8.74 -2.61
C GLU A 19 6.07 7.77 -1.65
N LEU A 20 6.51 6.61 -2.18
CA LEU A 20 7.39 5.59 -1.56
C LEU A 20 6.69 4.40 -0.83
N PRO A 21 7.42 3.28 -0.65
CA PRO A 21 6.97 1.95 -1.04
C PRO A 21 5.86 1.40 -0.14
N ARG A 22 4.83 0.87 -0.79
CA ARG A 22 3.69 0.22 -0.12
C ARG A 22 4.08 -1.09 0.58
N ILE A 23 5.36 -1.47 0.57
CA ILE A 23 5.94 -2.65 1.18
C ILE A 23 7.35 -2.34 1.71
N TYR A 24 7.65 -2.74 2.95
CA TYR A 24 8.96 -2.56 3.57
C TYR A 24 9.33 -3.78 4.44
N ILE A 25 10.62 -4.13 4.47
CA ILE A 25 11.16 -5.23 5.28
C ILE A 25 12.03 -4.62 6.37
N PHE A 26 11.69 -4.91 7.64
CA PHE A 26 12.44 -4.43 8.80
C PHE A 26 13.70 -5.26 9.01
N PRO A 27 14.90 -4.67 8.95
CA PRO A 27 16.15 -5.42 9.05
C PRO A 27 16.38 -6.02 10.44
N LEU A 28 15.87 -5.38 11.51
CA LEU A 28 16.05 -5.86 12.88
C LEU A 28 15.22 -7.10 13.23
N THR A 29 14.14 -7.36 12.49
CA THR A 29 13.25 -8.54 12.69
C THR A 29 13.41 -9.58 11.59
N CYS A 30 14.07 -9.24 10.48
CA CYS A 30 14.37 -10.17 9.41
C CYS A 30 15.47 -11.14 9.83
N THR A 31 15.21 -12.43 9.69
CA THR A 31 16.19 -13.51 9.96
C THR A 31 16.85 -14.03 8.69
N SER A 32 16.68 -13.32 7.57
CA SER A 32 17.20 -13.70 6.24
C SER A 32 16.91 -15.15 5.81
N CYS A 33 15.74 -15.67 6.23
CA CYS A 33 15.30 -17.05 5.92
C CYS A 33 14.97 -17.34 4.45
N GLY A 34 14.71 -16.31 3.63
CA GLY A 34 14.48 -16.46 2.19
C GLY A 34 13.05 -16.76 1.74
N THR A 35 12.13 -17.09 2.65
CA THR A 35 10.72 -17.40 2.31
C THR A 35 10.03 -16.30 1.47
N CYS A 36 10.35 -15.03 1.71
CA CYS A 36 9.78 -13.91 0.95
C CYS A 36 10.20 -13.92 -0.53
N SER A 37 11.41 -14.38 -0.84
CA SER A 37 11.92 -14.48 -2.21
C SER A 37 11.25 -15.63 -2.96
N GLU A 38 11.06 -16.77 -2.29
CA GLU A 38 10.42 -17.97 -2.86
C GLU A 38 8.96 -17.74 -3.24
N VAL A 39 8.20 -17.04 -2.39
CA VAL A 39 6.77 -16.80 -2.62
C VAL A 39 6.48 -15.62 -3.54
N CYS A 40 7.48 -14.82 -3.90
CA CYS A 40 7.29 -13.66 -4.77
C CYS A 40 7.49 -14.06 -6.23
N PRO A 41 6.41 -14.14 -7.05
CA PRO A 41 6.55 -14.51 -8.46
C PRO A 41 7.33 -13.48 -9.29
N PHE A 42 7.48 -12.26 -8.76
CA PHE A 42 8.21 -11.16 -9.41
C PHE A 42 9.67 -11.03 -8.90
N GLY A 43 10.09 -11.85 -7.93
CA GLY A 43 11.47 -11.84 -7.40
C GLY A 43 11.89 -10.51 -6.76
N LEU A 44 10.96 -9.74 -6.19
CA LEU A 44 11.23 -8.40 -5.63
C LEU A 44 12.02 -8.44 -4.31
N PRO A 45 11.77 -9.37 -3.36
CA PRO A 45 12.60 -9.49 -2.17
C PRO A 45 13.94 -10.12 -2.54
N GLN A 46 15.01 -9.33 -2.51
CA GLN A 46 16.37 -9.79 -2.77
C GLN A 46 17.22 -9.69 -1.51
N LYS A 47 18.10 -10.68 -1.33
CA LYS A 47 18.99 -10.75 -0.18
C LYS A 47 20.05 -9.65 -0.26
N LYS A 48 20.23 -8.92 0.83
CA LYS A 48 21.28 -7.92 1.00
C LYS A 48 21.87 -8.06 2.40
N ASN A 49 23.11 -8.55 2.46
CA ASN A 49 23.78 -8.91 3.71
C ASN A 49 22.92 -9.91 4.52
N ASP A 50 22.64 -9.57 5.78
CA ASP A 50 21.84 -10.38 6.72
C ASP A 50 20.35 -10.08 6.68
N THR A 51 19.87 -9.31 5.68
CA THR A 51 18.45 -8.98 5.50
C THR A 51 18.00 -9.15 4.05
N TYR A 52 16.72 -8.87 3.79
CA TYR A 52 16.14 -8.76 2.47
C TYR A 52 15.65 -7.33 2.24
N GLU A 53 15.77 -6.85 1.01
CA GLU A 53 15.22 -5.56 0.57
C GLU A 53 14.30 -5.77 -0.64
N ILE A 54 13.32 -4.88 -0.80
CA ILE A 54 12.44 -4.88 -1.98
C ILE A 54 13.13 -4.09 -3.09
N VAL A 55 13.52 -4.77 -4.16
CA VAL A 55 13.96 -4.12 -5.40
C VAL A 55 12.75 -3.79 -6.27
N ASN A 56 12.83 -2.69 -7.02
CA ASN A 56 11.79 -2.29 -7.97
C ASN A 56 10.37 -2.32 -7.37
N PRO A 57 10.12 -1.58 -6.27
CA PRO A 57 8.84 -1.63 -5.54
C PRO A 57 7.62 -1.24 -6.41
N GLU A 58 7.82 -0.53 -7.52
CA GLU A 58 6.81 -0.22 -8.53
C GLU A 58 6.23 -1.45 -9.23
N LEU A 59 6.96 -2.57 -9.26
CA LEU A 59 6.50 -3.84 -9.82
C LEU A 59 5.69 -4.67 -8.81
N CYS A 60 5.61 -4.22 -7.55
CA CYS A 60 4.87 -4.93 -6.51
C CYS A 60 3.35 -4.79 -6.72
N THR A 61 2.71 -5.89 -7.11
CA THR A 61 1.23 -5.97 -7.26
C THR A 61 0.48 -6.00 -5.93
N GLN A 62 1.20 -5.97 -4.81
CA GLN A 62 0.61 -5.93 -3.47
C GLN A 62 -0.26 -7.16 -3.14
N CYS A 63 0.10 -8.34 -3.66
CA CYS A 63 -0.63 -9.59 -3.37
C CYS A 63 -0.50 -10.08 -1.90
N SER A 64 0.39 -9.45 -1.13
CA SER A 64 0.74 -9.77 0.27
C SER A 64 1.25 -11.19 0.53
N ALA A 65 1.68 -11.93 -0.51
CA ALA A 65 2.19 -13.29 -0.36
C ALA A 65 3.43 -13.34 0.55
N CYS A 66 4.40 -12.46 0.34
CA CYS A 66 5.61 -12.37 1.17
C CYS A 66 5.29 -11.99 2.62
N MET A 67 4.35 -11.05 2.83
CA MET A 67 3.92 -10.64 4.17
C MET A 67 3.28 -11.80 4.95
N ARG A 68 2.36 -12.54 4.32
CA ARG A 68 1.64 -13.64 4.96
C ARG A 68 2.51 -14.86 5.28
N ASN A 69 3.59 -15.06 4.54
CA ASN A 69 4.49 -16.20 4.72
C ASN A 69 5.77 -15.84 5.50
N CYS A 70 5.92 -14.60 5.98
CA CYS A 70 7.09 -14.23 6.76
C CYS A 70 6.97 -14.79 8.20
N PRO A 71 7.85 -15.71 8.64
CA PRO A 71 7.72 -16.36 9.94
C PRO A 71 7.92 -15.40 11.12
N THR A 72 8.65 -14.30 10.90
CA THR A 72 8.93 -13.28 11.93
C THR A 72 8.08 -12.02 11.78
N ASN A 73 7.12 -12.01 10.84
CA ASN A 73 6.31 -10.82 10.52
C ASN A 73 7.15 -9.55 10.26
N ALA A 74 8.35 -9.70 9.69
CA ALA A 74 9.28 -8.60 9.42
C ALA A 74 8.85 -7.70 8.24
N ILE A 75 7.77 -8.04 7.53
CA ILE A 75 7.32 -7.33 6.33
C ILE A 75 6.04 -6.57 6.63
N ILE A 76 6.03 -5.27 6.37
CA ILE A 76 4.82 -4.42 6.48
C ILE A 76 4.39 -3.99 5.09
N MET A 77 3.08 -4.07 4.84
CA MET A 77 2.43 -3.42 3.71
C MET A 77 1.54 -2.27 4.20
N GLN A 78 1.65 -1.11 3.56
CA GLN A 78 0.79 0.02 3.85
C GLN A 78 -0.50 -0.08 3.03
N GLU A 79 -1.64 -0.03 3.71
CA GLU A 79 -2.94 0.07 3.08
C GLU A 79 -3.21 1.51 2.65
N ILE A 80 -3.53 1.70 1.37
CA ILE A 80 -4.05 2.99 0.92
C ILE A 80 -5.54 3.02 1.26
N LYS A 81 -5.91 3.94 2.14
CA LYS A 81 -7.31 4.29 2.39
C LYS A 81 -7.81 5.06 1.18
N GLY A 82 -8.45 4.35 0.24
CA GLY A 82 -9.14 5.00 -0.86
C GLY A 82 -10.36 5.76 -0.35
N CYS A 83 -10.64 6.92 -0.93
CA CYS A 83 -11.96 7.51 -0.89
C CYS A 83 -12.79 6.90 -2.03
N GLY A 84 -13.92 6.31 -1.70
CA GLY A 84 -14.81 5.71 -2.68
C GLY A 84 -16.07 5.24 -1.99
N CYS A 85 -17.12 5.00 -2.77
CA CYS A 85 -18.42 4.55 -2.27
C CYS A 85 -18.33 3.29 -1.39
N LEU A 86 -17.33 2.44 -1.62
CA LEU A 86 -17.06 1.24 -0.82
C LEU A 86 -16.55 1.56 0.61
N TRP A 87 -15.79 2.65 0.78
CA TRP A 87 -15.38 3.13 2.11
C TRP A 87 -16.60 3.62 2.91
N ASP A 88 -17.52 4.34 2.25
CA ASP A 88 -18.75 4.84 2.87
C ASP A 88 -19.70 3.71 3.27
N VAL A 89 -19.81 2.64 2.48
CA VAL A 89 -20.60 1.44 2.84
C VAL A 89 -20.09 0.80 4.14
N ARG A 90 -18.78 0.79 4.40
CA ARG A 90 -18.21 0.27 5.66
C ARG A 90 -18.52 1.17 6.86
N LYS A 91 -18.62 2.49 6.68
CA LYS A 91 -19.08 3.42 7.73
C LYS A 91 -20.59 3.31 7.99
N ARG A 92 -21.41 3.08 6.95
CA ARG A 92 -22.88 2.94 7.08
C ARG A 92 -23.31 1.75 7.94
N LYS A 93 -22.53 0.66 8.01
CA LYS A 93 -22.86 -0.45 8.92
C LYS A 93 -22.78 -0.09 10.42
N LYS A 94 -22.14 1.03 10.78
CA LYS A 94 -22.12 1.52 12.18
C LYS A 94 -23.23 2.54 12.49
N SER A 95 -23.90 3.10 11.50
CA SER A 95 -25.06 4.00 11.70
C SER A 95 -26.35 3.28 11.32
N LYS A 96 -27.08 2.76 12.32
CA LYS A 96 -28.50 2.43 12.13
C LYS A 96 -29.28 3.73 11.93
N SER A 97 -29.33 4.24 10.69
CA SER A 97 -30.30 5.26 10.30
C SER A 97 -30.42 5.35 8.78
N LYS A 98 -31.52 4.76 8.30
CA LYS A 98 -32.40 5.13 7.18
C LYS A 98 -31.78 5.91 6.01
N GLY A 99 -31.80 5.27 4.83
CA GLY A 99 -32.01 5.92 3.54
C GLY A 99 -30.97 6.95 3.13
N ALA A 100 -29.91 6.50 2.47
CA ALA A 100 -29.05 7.40 1.70
C ALA A 100 -29.09 6.95 0.24
N SER A 101 -29.83 7.71 -0.56
CA SER A 101 -29.79 7.68 -2.02
C SER A 101 -28.33 7.71 -2.49
N ASN A 102 -28.09 6.95 -3.55
CA ASN A 102 -26.81 6.73 -4.21
C ASN A 102 -26.36 7.97 -5.00
N SER A 103 -25.99 9.05 -4.32
CA SER A 103 -25.23 10.13 -4.94
C SER A 103 -23.76 9.99 -4.56
N CYS A 104 -23.02 9.29 -5.41
CA CYS A 104 -21.57 9.38 -5.45
C CYS A 104 -21.21 10.52 -6.41
N GLU A 105 -21.39 11.75 -5.97
CA GLU A 105 -20.95 12.92 -6.72
C GLU A 105 -19.50 13.22 -6.36
N CYS A 106 -18.59 12.44 -6.95
CA CYS A 106 -17.19 12.81 -7.02
C CYS A 106 -17.04 13.92 -8.08
N GLY A 107 -17.45 15.14 -7.75
CA GLY A 107 -17.53 16.20 -8.75
C GLY A 107 -17.72 17.64 -8.25
N SER A 108 -17.72 17.90 -6.95
CA SER A 108 -17.63 19.28 -6.45
C SER A 108 -16.90 19.25 -5.14
N CYS A 109 -15.67 19.78 -5.15
CA CYS A 109 -14.93 20.12 -3.95
C CYS A 109 -15.76 21.10 -3.09
#